data_AF-A0A5B0KY95-F1
#
_entry.id   AF-A0A5B0KY95-F1
#
_cell.length_a   1.000
_cell.length_b   1.000
_cell.length_c   1.000
_cell.angle_alpha   90.00
_cell.angle_beta   90.00
_cell.angle_gamma   90.00
#
_symmetry.space_group_name_H-M   'P 1'
#
loop_
_entity.id
_entity.type
_entity.pdbx_description
1 polymer ?
#
loop_
_entity_poly.entity_id
_entity_poly.type
_entity_poly.pdbx_seq_one_letter_code
_entity_poly.pdbx_strand_id
1 'polypeptide(L)' 'MEAKEEWASRAKRFLKAELKRRDVTYEELARRLTAMGIEETEGSITVKVNRGTFPTWFFLASMQAIGCFVVKVDDV' A
#
# COMPACT_ATOMS: atom_id res chain seq x y z
N MET A 1 11.83 -19.85 -2.47
CA MET A 1 11.43 -18.49 -2.07
C MET A 1 11.28 -18.54 -0.57
N GLU A 2 11.99 -17.67 0.15
CA GLU A 2 11.89 -17.65 1.61
C GLU A 2 10.48 -17.20 2.03
N ALA A 3 9.91 -17.75 3.12
CA ALA A 3 8.55 -17.44 3.55
C ALA A 3 8.29 -15.92 3.66
N LYS A 4 9.31 -15.15 4.07
CA LYS A 4 9.25 -13.69 4.15
C LYS A 4 9.04 -13.01 2.78
N GLU A 5 9.69 -13.50 1.73
CA GLU A 5 9.55 -12.97 0.37
C GLU A 5 8.16 -13.25 -0.19
N GLU A 6 7.60 -14.43 0.11
CA GLU A 6 6.24 -14.79 -0.28
C GLU A 6 5.22 -13.82 0.33
N TRP A 7 5.32 -13.58 1.65
CA TRP A 7 4.44 -12.64 2.35
C TRP A 7 4.61 -11.19 1.86
N ALA A 8 5.84 -10.75 1.56
CA ALA A 8 6.07 -9.43 0.96
C ALA A 8 5.42 -9.32 -0.43
N SER A 9 5.48 -10.38 -1.24
CA SER A 9 4.85 -10.45 -2.57
C SER A 9 3.33 -10.41 -2.47
N ARG A 10 2.75 -11.16 -1.52
CA ARG A 10 1.33 -11.15 -1.16
C ARG A 10 0.84 -9.76 -0.75
N ALA A 11 1.46 -9.16 0.25
CA ALA A 11 1.13 -7.80 0.73
C ALA A 11 1.19 -6.74 -0.38
N LYS A 12 2.23 -6.78 -1.24
CA LYS A 12 2.34 -5.90 -2.40
C LYS A 12 1.19 -6.08 -3.38
N ARG A 13 0.84 -7.33 -3.73
CA ARG A 13 -0.26 -7.61 -4.67
C ARG A 13 -1.58 -7.13 -4.11
N PHE A 14 -1.84 -7.41 -2.83
CA PHE A 14 -3.03 -6.95 -2.13
C PHE A 14 -3.16 -5.42 -2.18
N LEU A 15 -2.12 -4.68 -1.77
CA LEU A 15 -2.13 -3.21 -1.80
C LEU A 15 -2.41 -2.67 -3.21
N LYS A 16 -1.78 -3.23 -4.25
CA LYS A 16 -2.04 -2.85 -5.64
C LYS A 16 -3.49 -3.12 -6.07
N ALA A 17 -4.04 -4.26 -5.66
CA ALA A 17 -5.42 -4.62 -5.96
C ALA A 17 -6.41 -3.67 -5.28
N GLU A 18 -6.20 -3.32 -4.00
CA GLU A 18 -7.06 -2.37 -3.28
C GLU A 18 -7.02 -0.96 -3.90
N LEU A 19 -5.85 -0.51 -4.36
CA LEU A 19 -5.70 0.74 -5.10
C LEU A 19 -6.50 0.71 -6.41
N LYS A 20 -6.36 -0.37 -7.17
CA LYS A 20 -7.08 -0.52 -8.45
C LYS A 20 -8.60 -0.61 -8.26
N ARG A 21 -9.09 -1.33 -7.24
CA ARG A 21 -10.52 -1.45 -6.94
C ARG A 21 -11.18 -0.10 -6.60
N ARG A 22 -10.40 0.86 -6.11
CA ARG A 22 -10.86 2.19 -5.70
C ARG A 22 -10.48 3.29 -6.69
N ASP A 23 -9.92 2.91 -7.83
CA ASP A 23 -9.42 3.81 -8.86
C ASP A 23 -8.43 4.88 -8.33
N VAL A 24 -7.54 4.46 -7.43
CA VAL A 24 -6.52 5.33 -6.82
C VAL A 24 -5.17 5.08 -7.47
N THR A 25 -4.56 6.12 -8.02
CA THR A 25 -3.19 6.10 -8.56
C THR A 25 -2.16 6.26 -7.43
N TYR A 26 -0.88 6.01 -7.70
CA TYR A 26 0.18 6.26 -6.72
C TYR A 26 0.36 7.75 -6.42
N GLU A 27 0.19 8.62 -7.41
CA GLU A 27 0.17 10.07 -7.24
C GLU A 27 -0.97 10.48 -6.27
N GLU A 28 -2.17 9.96 -6.48
CA GLU A 28 -3.31 10.24 -5.63
C GLU A 28 -3.11 9.69 -4.20
N LEU A 29 -2.53 8.48 -4.07
CA LEU A 29 -2.18 7.94 -2.76
C LEU A 29 -1.17 8.84 -2.03
N ALA A 30 -0.14 9.33 -2.74
CA ALA A 30 0.84 10.26 -2.17
C ALA A 30 0.17 11.54 -1.68
N ARG A 31 -0.73 12.11 -2.48
CA ARG A 31 -1.51 13.30 -2.11
C ARG A 31 -2.34 13.07 -0.85
N ARG A 32 -3.04 11.94 -0.75
CA ARG A 32 -3.88 11.59 0.41
C ARG A 32 -3.05 11.34 1.67
N LEU A 33 -1.93 10.63 1.56
CA LEU A 33 -1.00 10.42 2.68
C LEU A 33 -0.41 11.75 3.16
N THR A 34 -0.03 12.63 2.23
CA THR A 34 0.48 13.97 2.55
C THR A 34 -0.57 14.80 3.28
N ALA A 35 -1.84 14.72 2.86
CA ALA A 35 -2.96 15.37 3.55
C ALA A 35 -3.20 14.81 4.98
N MET A 36 -2.73 13.59 5.28
CA MET A 36 -2.72 13.00 6.62
C MET A 36 -1.47 13.37 7.44
N GLY A 37 -0.57 14.22 6.91
CA GLY A 37 0.70 14.58 7.54
C GLY A 37 1.83 13.58 7.30
N ILE A 38 1.67 12.66 6.34
CA ILE A 38 2.68 11.67 5.96
C ILE A 38 3.25 12.08 4.59
N GLU A 39 4.40 12.74 4.60
CA GLU A 39 5.05 13.19 3.37
C GLU A 39 5.50 12.01 2.50
N GLU A 40 4.84 11.86 1.36
CA GLU A 40 5.18 10.87 0.34
C GLU A 40 5.12 11.51 -1.05
N THR A 41 5.90 10.95 -1.97
CA THR A 41 5.82 11.28 -3.39
C THR A 41 5.39 10.05 -4.17
N GLU A 42 4.92 10.23 -5.41
CA GLU A 42 4.62 9.09 -6.28
C GLU A 42 5.84 8.15 -6.44
N GLY A 43 7.04 8.73 -6.52
CA GLY A 43 8.30 7.98 -6.61
C GLY A 43 8.59 7.16 -5.36
N SER A 44 8.42 7.74 -4.16
CA SER A 44 8.67 7.01 -2.90
C SER A 44 7.68 5.85 -2.72
N ILE A 45 6.41 6.05 -3.08
CA ILE A 45 5.38 5.00 -3.09
C ILE A 45 5.74 3.92 -4.09
N THR A 46 6.11 4.29 -5.32
CA THR A 46 6.48 3.34 -6.37
C THR A 46 7.60 2.42 -5.91
N VAL A 47 8.66 2.97 -5.31
CA VAL A 47 9.79 2.18 -4.78
C VAL A 47 9.33 1.27 -3.63
N LYS A 48 8.59 1.79 -2.64
CA LYS A 48 8.08 1.02 -1.50
C LYS A 48 7.21 -0.16 -1.93
N VAL A 49 6.20 0.12 -2.75
CA VAL A 49 5.26 -0.88 -3.24
C VAL A 49 5.97 -1.88 -4.16
N ASN A 50 6.88 -1.45 -5.03
CA ASN A 50 7.59 -2.38 -5.91
C ASN A 50 8.57 -3.29 -5.18
N ARG A 51 9.25 -2.78 -4.15
CA ARG A 51 10.13 -3.57 -3.28
C ARG A 51 9.34 -4.57 -2.43
N GLY A 52 8.10 -4.26 -2.07
CA GLY A 52 7.21 -5.13 -1.29
C GLY A 52 7.52 -5.23 0.21
N THR A 53 8.61 -4.60 0.67
CA THR A 53 9.00 -4.51 2.08
C THR A 53 8.73 -3.11 2.61
N PHE A 54 7.46 -2.73 2.73
CA PHE A 54 7.05 -1.47 3.36
C PHE A 54 6.67 -1.70 4.83
N PRO A 55 6.86 -0.70 5.71
CA PRO A 55 6.49 -0.84 7.11
C PRO A 55 4.97 -0.94 7.28
N THR A 56 4.51 -1.64 8.32
CA THR A 56 3.08 -1.84 8.60
C THR A 56 2.31 -0.53 8.75
N TRP A 57 2.92 0.51 9.34
CA TRP A 57 2.28 1.82 9.47
C TRP A 57 1.92 2.42 8.10
N PHE A 58 2.77 2.24 7.08
CA PHE A 58 2.53 2.74 5.72
C PHE A 58 1.36 2.00 5.08
N PHE A 59 1.29 0.68 5.29
CA PHE A 59 0.18 -0.13 4.82
C PHE A 59 -1.15 0.32 5.43
N LEU A 60 -1.21 0.46 6.76
CA LEU A 60 -2.41 0.88 7.47
C LEU A 60 -2.83 2.31 7.08
N ALA A 61 -1.87 3.24 6.98
CA ALA A 61 -2.14 4.59 6.50
C ALA A 61 -2.67 4.60 5.07
N SER A 62 -2.12 3.75 4.19
CA SER A 62 -2.59 3.60 2.82
C SER A 62 -4.02 3.05 2.78
N MET A 63 -4.34 2.05 3.60
CA MET A 63 -5.70 1.51 3.73
C MET A 63 -6.68 2.59 4.19
N GLN A 64 -6.32 3.37 5.22
CA GLN A 64 -7.11 4.50 5.69
C GLN A 64 -7.31 5.55 4.58
N ALA A 65 -6.23 5.95 3.90
CA ALA A 65 -6.24 6.98 2.85
C ALA A 65 -7.15 6.61 1.66
N ILE A 66 -7.25 5.32 1.34
CA ILE A 66 -8.12 4.85 0.25
C ILE A 66 -9.53 4.47 0.73
N GLY A 67 -9.82 4.51 2.03
CA GLY A 67 -11.12 4.06 2.56
C GLY A 67 -11.28 2.54 2.52
N CYS A 68 -10.18 1.81 2.74
CA CYS A 68 -10.20 0.38 3.03
C CYS A 68 -10.13 0.17 4.54
N PHE A 69 -11.27 -0.16 5.16
CA PHE A 69 -11.36 -0.32 6.61
C PHE A 69 -11.31 -1.78 7.07
N VAL A 70 -11.30 -2.73 6.12
CA VAL A 70 -11.28 -4.17 6.41
C VAL A 70 -10.24 -4.84 5.52
N VAL A 71 -9.31 -5.55 6.15
CA VAL A 71 -8.33 -6.40 5.47
C VAL A 71 -8.55 -7.82 5.98
N LYS A 72 -8.91 -8.73 5.08
CA LYS A 72 -8.99 -10.16 5.41
C LYS A 72 -7.65 -10.80 5.05
N VAL A 73 -7.07 -11.55 5.99
CA VAL A 73 -5.78 -12.20 5.77
C VAL A 73 -5.83 -13.21 4.63
N ASP A 74 -6.99 -13.82 4.40
CA ASP A 74 -7.22 -14.75 3.28
C ASP A 74 -7.13 -14.05 1.90
N ASP A 75 -7.39 -12.74 1.85
CA ASP A 75 -7.29 -11.95 0.62
C ASP A 75 -5.86 -11.46 0.34
N VAL A 76 -4.98 -11.48 1.35
CA VAL A 76 -3.59 -10.98 1.28
C VAL A 76 -2.68 -11.98 0.60
#